data_AF-D2Z4J8-F1
#
_entry.id   AF-D2Z4J8-F1
#
_cell.length_a   1.000
_cell.length_b   1.000
_cell.length_c   1.000
_cell.angle_alpha   90.00
_cell.angle_beta   90.00
_cell.angle_gamma   90.00
#
_symmetry.space_group_name_H-M   'P 1'
#
loop_
_entity.id
_entity.type
_entity.pdbx_description
1 polymer ?
#
loop_
_entity_poly.entity_id
_entity_poly.type
_entity_poly.pdbx_seq_one_letter_code
_entity_poly.pdbx_strand_id
1 'polypeptide(L)'
;MTVTREQCFAQRAFKAVSDRIDGFGGSDRDKKLKEYKSFVRSFPALIQSCGLAQALAFAISKNHGDVVEDLMATLDHQGNSQDFQESVRTCQLRDYMRKSREAMDAAGWVKRYADGLIEDKE
;
A
#
# COMPACT_ATOMS: atom_id res chain seq x y z
N MET A 1 7.38 19.79 18.53
CA MET A 1 6.69 19.91 17.23
C MET A 1 5.89 18.64 17.03
N THR A 2 4.57 18.74 16.87
CA THR A 2 3.72 17.58 16.57
C THR A 2 3.86 17.24 15.09
N VAL A 3 4.23 16.00 14.77
CA VAL A 3 4.35 15.53 13.38
C VAL A 3 2.94 15.40 12.80
N THR A 4 2.72 15.87 11.58
CA THR A 4 1.39 15.77 10.93
C THR A 4 1.14 14.35 10.44
N ARG A 5 -0.15 13.98 10.24
CA ARG A 5 -0.49 12.67 9.68
C ARG A 5 0.18 12.41 8.32
N GLU A 6 0.20 13.43 7.46
CA GLU A 6 0.88 13.34 6.16
C GLU A 6 2.38 13.09 6.31
N GLN A 7 3.04 13.75 7.27
CA GLN A 7 4.45 13.49 7.57
C GLN A 7 4.67 12.06 8.08
N CYS A 8 3.79 11.55 8.95
CA CYS A 8 3.85 10.16 9.41
C CYS A 8 3.68 9.16 8.26
N PHE A 9 2.69 9.37 7.37
CA PHE A 9 2.49 8.52 6.20
C PHE A 9 3.68 8.57 5.26
N ALA A 10 4.22 9.75 4.97
CA ALA A 10 5.41 9.88 4.13
C ALA A 10 6.60 9.09 4.71
N GLN A 11 6.91 9.27 6.00
CA GLN A 11 8.04 8.59 6.65
C GLN A 11 7.87 7.06 6.66
N ARG A 12 6.66 6.57 6.99
CA ARG A 12 6.38 5.13 7.05
C ARG A 12 6.35 4.50 5.66
N ALA A 13 5.74 5.16 4.69
CA ALA A 13 5.72 4.70 3.30
C ALA A 13 7.13 4.64 2.71
N PHE A 14 7.97 5.66 2.97
CA PHE A 14 9.37 5.64 2.54
C PHE A 14 10.09 4.41 3.09
N LYS A 15 9.95 4.15 4.39
CA LYS A 15 10.55 2.98 5.03
C LYS A 15 10.03 1.67 4.42
N ALA A 16 8.71 1.51 4.33
CA ALA A 16 8.09 0.29 3.81
C ALA A 16 8.53 -0.02 2.37
N VAL A 17 8.49 0.99 1.49
CA VAL A 17 8.91 0.84 0.09
C VAL A 17 10.42 0.57 -0.03
N SER A 18 11.25 1.24 0.77
CA SER A 18 12.70 1.01 0.74
C SER A 18 13.04 -0.41 1.19
N ASP A 19 12.48 -0.84 2.33
CA ASP A 19 12.65 -2.20 2.86
C ASP A 19 12.15 -3.26 1.83
N ARG A 20 11.06 -2.97 1.11
CA ARG A 20 10.52 -3.83 0.04
C ARG A 20 11.49 -3.96 -1.14
N ILE A 21 12.03 -2.83 -1.61
CA ILE A 21 12.99 -2.79 -2.73
C ILE A 21 14.28 -3.54 -2.38
N ASP A 22 14.75 -3.40 -1.14
CA ASP A 22 15.93 -4.10 -0.64
C ASP A 22 15.67 -5.60 -0.44
N GLY A 23 14.45 -5.97 -0.04
CA GLY A 23 14.00 -7.36 0.07
C GLY A 23 13.85 -8.08 -1.27
N PHE A 24 13.68 -7.35 -2.38
CA PHE A 24 13.71 -7.93 -3.71
C PHE A 24 15.15 -8.31 -4.11
N GLY A 25 15.51 -9.58 -3.90
CA GLY A 25 16.76 -10.18 -4.36
C GLY A 25 16.57 -11.26 -5.45
N GLY A 26 17.70 -11.77 -5.94
CA GLY A 26 17.77 -12.87 -6.90
C GLY A 26 17.74 -12.44 -8.37
N SER A 27 17.75 -13.43 -9.28
CA SER A 27 17.78 -13.23 -10.73
C SER A 27 16.58 -12.44 -11.26
N ASP A 28 15.43 -12.53 -10.56
CA ASP A 28 14.17 -11.97 -11.02
C ASP A 28 13.85 -10.60 -10.38
N ARG A 29 14.83 -9.96 -9.74
CA ARG A 29 14.67 -8.70 -9.00
C ARG A 29 13.98 -7.63 -9.85
N ASP A 30 14.48 -7.39 -11.06
CA ASP A 30 13.95 -6.34 -11.95
C ASP A 30 12.49 -6.59 -12.34
N LYS A 31 12.14 -7.86 -12.58
CA LYS A 31 10.76 -8.25 -12.89
C LYS A 31 9.83 -7.98 -11.70
N LYS A 32 10.23 -8.38 -10.49
CA LYS A 32 9.46 -8.14 -9.26
C LYS A 32 9.27 -6.65 -8.99
N LEU A 33 10.33 -5.85 -9.14
CA LEU A 33 10.26 -4.40 -9.01
C LEU A 33 9.27 -3.78 -10.00
N LYS A 34 9.31 -4.21 -11.26
CA LYS A 34 8.41 -3.73 -12.31
C LYS A 34 6.96 -4.10 -12.03
N GLU A 35 6.70 -5.34 -11.62
CA GLU A 35 5.35 -5.83 -11.26
C GLU A 35 4.80 -5.08 -10.05
N TYR A 36 5.59 -4.94 -8.99
CA TYR A 36 5.25 -4.17 -7.80
C TYR A 36 4.93 -2.71 -8.14
N LYS A 37 5.84 -2.01 -8.83
CA LYS A 37 5.67 -0.60 -9.22
C LYS A 37 4.40 -0.40 -10.04
N SER A 38 4.16 -1.28 -11.02
CA SER A 38 2.97 -1.25 -11.86
C SER A 38 1.68 -1.37 -11.03
N PHE A 39 1.63 -2.32 -10.09
CA PHE A 39 0.44 -2.52 -9.27
C PHE A 39 0.22 -1.36 -8.29
N VAL A 40 1.25 -0.93 -7.56
CA VAL A 40 1.20 0.21 -6.64
C VAL A 40 0.68 1.47 -7.34
N ARG A 41 1.13 1.75 -8.58
CA ARG A 41 0.65 2.90 -9.37
C ARG A 41 -0.86 2.91 -9.57
N SER A 42 -1.46 1.73 -9.78
CA SER A 42 -2.88 1.55 -10.03
C SER A 42 -3.71 1.48 -8.75
N PHE A 43 -3.11 1.12 -7.63
CA PHE A 43 -3.82 0.78 -6.40
C PHE A 43 -4.66 1.92 -5.79
N PRO A 44 -4.19 3.19 -5.74
CA PRO A 44 -5.05 4.30 -5.33
C PRO A 44 -6.32 4.44 -6.19
N ALA A 45 -6.20 4.26 -7.51
CA ALA A 45 -7.35 4.31 -8.41
C ALA A 45 -8.31 3.13 -8.18
N LEU A 46 -7.80 1.95 -7.82
CA LEU A 46 -8.64 0.82 -7.41
C LEU A 46 -9.45 1.15 -6.15
N ILE A 47 -8.80 1.69 -5.10
CA ILE A 47 -9.51 2.13 -3.88
C ILE A 47 -10.60 3.15 -4.23
N GLN A 48 -10.33 4.07 -5.16
CA GLN A 48 -11.29 5.12 -5.54
C GLN A 48 -12.50 4.55 -6.29
N SER A 49 -12.26 3.58 -7.17
CA SER A 49 -13.27 3.06 -8.10
C SER A 49 -14.15 1.98 -7.47
N CYS A 50 -13.60 1.08 -6.67
CA CYS A 50 -14.33 -0.05 -6.08
C CYS A 50 -14.37 -0.05 -4.55
N GLY A 51 -13.71 0.92 -3.91
CA GLY A 51 -13.64 1.02 -2.45
C GLY A 51 -12.54 0.13 -1.84
N LEU A 52 -12.21 0.42 -0.58
CA LEU A 52 -11.09 -0.22 0.11
C LEU A 52 -11.26 -1.74 0.23
N ALA A 53 -12.45 -2.22 0.61
CA ALA A 53 -12.68 -3.65 0.82
C ALA A 53 -12.41 -4.48 -0.46
N GLN A 54 -12.94 -4.03 -1.60
CA GLN A 54 -12.76 -4.73 -2.87
C GLN A 54 -11.34 -4.58 -3.42
N ALA A 55 -10.72 -3.41 -3.27
CA ALA A 55 -9.32 -3.19 -3.68
C ALA A 55 -8.36 -4.15 -2.93
N LEU A 56 -8.54 -4.32 -1.61
CA LEU A 56 -7.74 -5.25 -0.81
C LEU A 56 -7.93 -6.71 -1.27
N ALA A 57 -9.17 -7.15 -1.42
CA ALA A 57 -9.47 -8.52 -1.88
C ALA A 57 -8.88 -8.78 -3.28
N PHE A 58 -8.98 -7.80 -4.18
CA PHE A 58 -8.42 -7.89 -5.52
C PHE A 58 -6.89 -8.01 -5.50
N ALA A 59 -6.19 -7.17 -4.72
CA ALA A 59 -4.73 -7.22 -4.58
C ALA A 59 -4.26 -8.61 -4.12
N ILE A 60 -4.89 -9.18 -3.10
CA ILE A 60 -4.56 -10.51 -2.60
C ILE A 60 -4.81 -11.58 -3.66
N SER A 61 -5.96 -11.55 -4.36
CA SER A 61 -6.26 -12.51 -5.43
C SER A 61 -5.29 -12.46 -6.62
N LYS A 62 -4.60 -11.33 -6.80
CA LYS A 62 -3.58 -11.11 -7.83
C LYS A 62 -2.14 -11.34 -7.33
N ASN A 63 -1.98 -11.90 -6.13
CA ASN A 63 -0.68 -12.10 -5.46
C ASN A 63 0.09 -10.79 -5.20
N HIS A 64 -0.61 -9.67 -5.02
CA HIS A 64 -0.03 -8.38 -4.60
C HIS A 64 -0.22 -8.14 -3.10
N GLY A 65 0.09 -9.16 -2.30
CA GLY A 65 0.05 -9.05 -0.83
C GLY A 65 1.10 -8.09 -0.29
N ASP A 66 2.22 -7.96 -0.98
CA ASP A 66 3.28 -6.99 -0.72
C ASP A 66 2.77 -5.53 -0.69
N VAL A 67 1.91 -5.16 -1.64
CA VAL A 67 1.30 -3.81 -1.66
C VAL A 67 0.33 -3.59 -0.50
N VAL A 68 -0.36 -4.64 -0.06
CA VAL A 68 -1.24 -4.58 1.13
C VAL A 68 -0.44 -4.43 2.41
N GLU A 69 0.67 -5.17 2.53
CA GLU A 69 1.60 -5.06 3.66
C GLU A 69 2.21 -3.66 3.75
N ASP A 70 2.64 -3.08 2.64
CA ASP A 70 3.23 -1.74 2.62
C ASP A 70 2.19 -0.65 2.95
N LEU A 71 0.94 -0.83 2.51
CA LEU A 71 -0.18 0.01 2.92
C LEU A 71 -0.41 -0.09 4.44
N MET A 72 -0.46 -1.31 4.99
CA MET A 72 -0.63 -1.53 6.43
C MET A 72 0.49 -0.90 7.25
N ALA A 73 1.75 -1.07 6.81
CA ALA A 73 2.91 -0.45 7.44
C ALA A 73 2.81 1.08 7.42
N THR A 74 2.34 1.66 6.31
CA THR A 74 2.12 3.11 6.19
C THR A 74 1.03 3.61 7.14
N LEU A 75 -0.06 2.84 7.27
CA LEU A 75 -1.17 3.10 8.20
C LEU A 75 -0.82 2.80 9.66
N ASP A 76 0.34 2.19 9.93
CA ASP A 76 0.73 1.68 11.26
C ASP A 76 -0.32 0.71 11.83
N HIS A 77 -0.89 -0.09 10.94
CA HIS A 77 -1.81 -1.16 11.29
C HIS A 77 -1.03 -2.39 11.75
N GLN A 78 -1.32 -2.84 12.96
CA GLN A 78 -0.73 -4.04 13.55
C GLN A 78 -1.56 -5.27 13.20
N GLY A 79 -0.89 -6.41 13.01
CA GLY A 79 -1.53 -7.68 12.63
C GLY A 79 -1.19 -8.10 11.20
N ASN A 80 -1.91 -9.11 10.70
CA ASN A 80 -1.70 -9.63 9.34
C ASN A 80 -2.75 -9.08 8.35
N SER A 81 -2.50 -9.30 7.06
CA SER A 81 -3.36 -8.81 5.97
C SER A 81 -4.79 -9.36 6.01
N GLN A 82 -5.01 -10.53 6.61
CA GLN A 82 -6.34 -11.13 6.75
C GLN A 82 -7.15 -10.40 7.83
N ASP A 83 -6.54 -10.12 8.98
CA ASP A 83 -7.16 -9.36 10.07
C ASP A 83 -7.50 -7.93 9.61
N PHE A 84 -6.60 -7.31 8.85
CA PHE A 84 -6.85 -5.98 8.28
C PHE A 84 -8.09 -6.00 7.36
N GLN A 85 -8.17 -6.96 6.44
CA GLN A 85 -9.32 -7.11 5.54
C GLN A 85 -10.63 -7.38 6.27
N GLU A 86 -10.61 -8.26 7.28
CA GLU A 86 -11.79 -8.52 8.12
C GLU A 86 -12.23 -7.24 8.83
N SER A 87 -11.28 -6.48 9.40
CA SER A 87 -11.57 -5.21 10.09
C SER A 87 -12.20 -4.17 9.16
N VAL A 88 -11.79 -4.14 7.88
CA VAL A 88 -12.37 -3.24 6.88
C VAL A 88 -13.77 -3.70 6.48
N ARG A 89 -13.99 -5.01 6.32
CA ARG A 89 -15.29 -5.58 5.90
C ARG A 89 -16.37 -5.49 6.98
N THR A 90 -16.00 -5.56 8.25
CA THR A 90 -16.95 -5.65 9.37
C THR A 90 -17.14 -4.35 10.14
N CYS A 91 -16.33 -3.31 9.87
CA CYS A 91 -16.46 -2.04 10.56
C CYS A 91 -17.74 -1.28 10.20
N GLN A 92 -18.18 -0.39 11.10
CA GLN A 92 -19.32 0.47 10.83
C GLN A 92 -19.02 1.47 9.72
N LEU A 93 -20.06 1.96 9.03
CA LEU A 93 -19.93 2.86 7.88
C LEU A 93 -19.01 4.06 8.13
N ARG A 94 -19.10 4.71 9.30
CA ARG A 94 -18.24 5.86 9.65
C ARG A 94 -16.76 5.47 9.70
N ASP A 95 -16.45 4.32 10.30
CA ASP A 95 -15.08 3.81 10.37
C ASP A 95 -14.59 3.35 9.00
N TYR A 96 -15.46 2.74 8.20
CA TYR A 96 -15.14 2.36 6.82
C TYR A 96 -14.77 3.58 5.96
N MET A 97 -15.55 4.66 6.05
CA MET A 97 -15.26 5.91 5.33
C MET A 97 -13.94 6.52 5.78
N ARG A 98 -13.66 6.53 7.10
CA ARG A 98 -12.39 7.02 7.64
C ARG A 98 -11.22 6.18 7.14
N LYS A 99 -11.29 4.85 7.31
CA LYS A 99 -10.25 3.91 6.85
C LYS A 99 -10.02 4.01 5.34
N SER A 100 -11.08 4.14 4.54
CA SER A 100 -10.96 4.27 3.09
C SER A 100 -10.22 5.55 2.68
N ARG A 101 -10.47 6.68 3.37
CA ARG A 101 -9.75 7.93 3.12
C ARG A 101 -8.29 7.84 3.56
N GLU A 102 -8.03 7.30 4.74
CA GLU A 102 -6.66 7.11 5.23
C GLU A 102 -5.87 6.17 4.33
N ALA A 103 -6.48 5.07 3.87
CA ALA A 103 -5.84 4.14 2.95
C ALA A 103 -5.57 4.77 1.58
N MET A 104 -6.44 5.66 1.10
CA MET A 104 -6.19 6.44 -0.13
C MET A 104 -4.97 7.35 0.01
N ASP A 105 -4.89 8.11 1.11
CA ASP A 105 -3.77 9.01 1.39
C ASP A 105 -2.45 8.22 1.52
N ALA A 106 -2.48 7.12 2.28
CA ALA A 106 -1.35 6.22 2.48
C ALA A 106 -0.88 5.55 1.17
N ALA A 107 -1.81 4.99 0.38
CA ALA A 107 -1.49 4.40 -0.93
C ALA A 107 -0.90 5.44 -1.89
N GLY A 108 -1.34 6.71 -1.80
CA GLY A 108 -0.73 7.82 -2.53
C GLY A 108 0.74 8.02 -2.19
N TRP A 109 1.13 7.92 -0.92
CA TRP A 109 2.53 7.99 -0.49
C TRP A 109 3.35 6.77 -0.93
N VAL A 110 2.83 5.56 -0.78
CA VAL A 110 3.48 4.32 -1.27
C VAL A 110 3.77 4.44 -2.77
N LYS A 111 2.79 4.92 -3.55
CA LYS A 111 2.96 5.20 -4.98
C LYS A 111 4.08 6.21 -5.26
N ARG A 112 4.09 7.36 -4.60
CA ARG A 112 5.12 8.40 -4.84
C ARG A 112 6.52 7.86 -4.61
N TYR A 113 6.73 7.07 -3.57
CA TYR A 113 8.04 6.48 -3.29
C TYR A 113 8.39 5.34 -4.23
N ALA A 114 7.45 4.47 -4.60
CA ALA A 114 7.69 3.46 -5.63
C ALA A 114 8.07 4.11 -6.97
N ASP A 115 7.40 5.21 -7.35
CA ASP A 115 7.73 6.00 -8.54
C ASP A 115 9.12 6.64 -8.49
N GLY A 116 9.53 7.16 -7.32
CA GLY A 116 10.80 7.85 -7.16
C GLY A 116 12.01 6.95 -6.89
N LEU A 117 11.80 5.76 -6.32
CA LEU A 117 12.89 4.85 -5.93
C LEU A 117 13.13 3.71 -6.91
N ILE A 118 12.13 3.34 -7.73
CA ILE A 118 12.24 2.27 -8.71
C ILE A 118 12.42 2.90 -10.08
N GLU A 119 13.58 2.70 -10.71
CA GLU A 119 13.83 3.19 -12.06
C GLU A 119 12.99 2.43 -13.10
N ASP A 120 12.44 3.17 -14.07
CA ASP A 120 11.84 2.55 -15.26
C ASP A 120 12.99 2.20 -16.20
N LYS A 121 13.32 0.91 -16.34
CA LYS A 121 14.23 0.44 -17.38
C LYS A 121 13.48 0.47 -18.72
N GLU A 122 13.94 1.32 -19.64
CA GLU A 122 13.48 1.40 -21.04
C GLU A 122 13.68 0.08 -21.79
#